data_AF-A0A4P9Z290-F1
#
_entry.id   AF-A0A4P9Z290-F1
#
_cell.length_a   1.000
_cell.length_b   1.000
_cell.length_c   1.000
_cell.angle_alpha   90.00
_cell.angle_beta   90.00
_cell.angle_gamma   90.00
#
_symmetry.space_group_name_H-M   'P 1'
#
loop_
_entity.id
_entity.type
_entity.pdbx_description
1 polymer ?
#
loop_
_entity_poly.entity_id
_entity_poly.type
_entity_poly.pdbx_seq_one_letter_code
_entity_poly.pdbx_strand_id
1 'polypeptide(L)' 'WVEIQDPQSGNIFYANPHTGECSWEEPMNAHIKPRDPTGEWWELFDETHGLPYYYNTYTGQTEWLRPEVGTVIPLHALQ' A
#
# COMPACT_ATOMS: atom_id res chain seq x y z
N TRP A 1 3.78 10.40 -1.50
CA TRP A 1 4.43 9.09 -1.56
C TRP A 1 4.35 8.44 -0.20
N VAL A 2 4.34 7.13 -0.12
CA VAL A 2 4.30 6.32 1.10
C VAL A 2 5.40 5.29 1.01
N GLU A 3 6.09 5.05 2.12
CA GLU A 3 7.11 4.03 2.23
C GLU A 3 6.45 2.67 2.47
N ILE A 4 6.62 1.73 1.54
CA ILE A 4 6.04 0.39 1.62
C ILE A 4 7.18 -0.61 1.76
N GLN A 5 7.06 -1.50 2.74
CA GLN A 5 7.96 -2.63 2.87
C GLN A 5 7.30 -3.91 2.37
N ASP A 6 7.91 -4.54 1.37
CA ASP A 6 7.50 -5.86 0.90
C ASP A 6 7.74 -6.91 1.99
N PRO A 7 6.70 -7.59 2.51
CA PRO A 7 6.86 -8.58 3.57
C PRO A 7 7.56 -9.86 3.10
N GLN A 8 7.60 -10.14 1.79
CA GLN A 8 8.26 -11.34 1.26
C GLN A 8 9.78 -11.17 1.17
N SER A 9 10.23 -10.01 0.69
CA SER A 9 11.64 -9.72 0.41
C SER A 9 12.28 -8.83 1.47
N GLY A 10 11.47 -8.12 2.26
CA GLY A 10 11.93 -7.07 3.18
C GLY A 10 12.34 -5.77 2.49
N ASN A 11 12.17 -5.67 1.17
CA ASN A 11 12.56 -4.51 0.37
C ASN A 11 11.61 -3.34 0.62
N ILE A 12 12.16 -2.13 0.67
CA ILE A 12 11.39 -0.91 0.79
C ILE A 12 11.26 -0.26 -0.59
N PHE A 13 10.06 0.15 -0.95
CA PHE A 13 9.77 0.94 -2.13
C PHE A 13 8.77 2.04 -1.80
N TYR A 14 8.73 3.07 -2.62
CA TYR A 14 7.88 4.23 -2.44
C TYR A 14 6.75 4.20 -3.45
N ALA A 15 5.52 4.35 -2.98
CA ALA A 15 4.36 4.45 -3.86
C ALA A 15 3.66 5.79 -3.70
N ASN A 16 3.04 6.29 -4.76
CA ASN A 16 2.21 7.47 -4.74
C ASN A 16 0.74 7.06 -4.91
N PRO A 17 -0.03 6.88 -3.83
CA PRO A 17 -1.44 6.48 -3.92
C PRO A 17 -2.33 7.52 -4.62
N HIS A 18 -1.85 8.76 -4.83
CA HIS A 18 -2.60 9.78 -5.58
C HIS A 18 -2.42 9.65 -7.09
N THR A 19 -1.25 9.20 -7.56
CA THR A 19 -0.94 9.15 -9.00
C THR A 19 -0.83 7.71 -9.53
N GLY A 20 -0.71 6.72 -8.65
CA GLY A 20 -0.43 5.34 -9.04
C GLY A 20 1.05 5.07 -9.32
N GLU A 21 1.95 6.02 -9.11
CA GLU A 21 3.37 5.83 -9.41
C GLU A 21 4.07 5.02 -8.31
N CYS A 22 4.96 4.09 -8.67
CA CYS A 22 5.86 3.44 -7.74
C CYS A 22 7.33 3.69 -8.11
N SER A 23 8.19 3.77 -7.10
CA SER A 23 9.61 4.05 -7.24
C SER A 23 10.38 3.28 -6.18
N TRP A 24 11.48 2.64 -6.58
CA TRP A 24 12.41 2.03 -5.64
C TRP A 24 13.37 3.05 -5.02
N GLU A 25 13.51 4.21 -5.66
CA GLU A 25 14.37 5.30 -5.22
C GLU A 25 13.56 6.31 -4.41
N GLU A 26 14.17 6.82 -3.33
CA GLU A 26 13.60 7.87 -2.51
C GLU A 26 13.43 9.15 -3.33
N PRO A 27 12.20 9.62 -3.59
CA PRO A 27 12.00 10.83 -4.36
C PRO A 27 12.53 12.06 -3.60
N MET A 28 13.67 12.62 -4.04
CA MET A 28 14.41 13.72 -3.38
C MET A 28 13.60 15.01 -3.14
N ASN A 29 12.41 15.16 -3.72
CA ASN A 29 11.55 16.34 -3.59
C ASN A 29 10.09 15.99 -3.28
N ALA A 30 9.79 14.75 -2.87
CA ALA A 30 8.42 14.38 -2.54
C ALA A 30 8.22 14.21 -1.05
N HIS A 31 7.03 14.58 -0.58
CA HIS A 31 6.60 14.26 0.77
C HIS A 31 6.31 12.76 0.84
N ILE A 32 7.27 12.04 1.42
CA ILE A 32 7.13 10.64 1.81
C ILE A 32 6.47 10.64 3.17
N LYS A 33 5.25 10.14 3.22
CA LYS A 33 4.60 9.86 4.49
C LYS A 33 5.31 8.65 5.11
N PRO A 34 5.77 8.76 6.37
CA PRO A 34 6.28 7.60 7.09
C PRO A 34 5.16 6.57 7.23
N ARG A 35 5.56 5.30 7.33
CA ARG A 35 4.66 4.19 7.63
C ARG A 35 3.76 4.51 8.82
N ASP A 36 2.47 4.25 8.68
CA ASP A 36 1.52 4.52 9.74
C ASP A 36 1.78 3.52 10.89
N PRO A 37 1.91 3.96 12.15
CA PRO A 37 2.14 3.04 13.27
C PRO A 37 0.97 2.07 13.50
N THR A 38 -0.20 2.32 12.91
CA THR A 38 -1.34 1.38 12.91
C THR A 38 -1.36 0.43 11.71
N GLY A 39 -0.39 0.56 10.80
CA GLY A 39 -0.32 -0.17 9.53
C GLY A 39 -0.99 0.52 8.37
N GLU A 40 -0.47 0.24 7.18
CA GLU A 40 -1.11 0.59 5.92
C GLU A 40 -2.00 -0.54 5.43
N TRP A 41 -2.99 -0.15 4.63
CA TRP A 41 -3.91 -1.08 4.01
C TRP A 41 -3.61 -1.17 2.53
N TRP A 42 -3.23 -2.35 2.07
CA TRP A 42 -2.96 -2.62 0.67
C TRP A 42 -4.23 -3.06 -0.01
N GLU A 43 -4.74 -2.23 -0.91
CA GLU A 43 -5.83 -2.59 -1.80
C GLU A 43 -5.27 -3.42 -2.97
N LEU A 44 -5.52 -4.71 -2.88
CA LEU A 44 -5.17 -5.75 -3.83
C LEU A 44 -6.43 -6.16 -4.59
N PHE A 45 -6.27 -6.77 -5.76
CA PHE A 45 -7.39 -7.27 -6.56
C PHE A 45 -7.42 -8.79 -6.52
N ASP A 46 -8.53 -9.38 -6.09
CA ASP A 46 -8.71 -10.83 -6.14
C ASP A 46 -9.32 -11.21 -7.49
N GLU A 47 -8.52 -11.81 -8.36
CA GLU A 47 -8.96 -12.31 -9.67
C GLU A 47 -9.98 -13.46 -9.54
N THR A 48 -9.98 -14.20 -8.44
CA THR A 48 -10.89 -15.33 -8.20
C THR A 48 -12.33 -14.84 -8.01
N HIS A 49 -12.49 -13.75 -7.27
CA HIS A 49 -13.80 -13.16 -6.94
C HIS A 49 -14.13 -11.93 -7.81
N GLY A 50 -13.16 -11.39 -8.53
CA GLY A 50 -13.30 -10.16 -9.33
C GLY A 50 -13.54 -8.91 -8.50
N LEU A 51 -13.03 -8.89 -7.26
CA LEU A 51 -13.28 -7.82 -6.29
C LEU A 51 -11.98 -7.37 -5.60
N PRO A 52 -11.85 -6.08 -5.26
CA PRO A 52 -10.74 -5.61 -4.46
C PRO A 52 -10.85 -6.10 -3.00
N TYR A 53 -9.71 -6.35 -2.38
CA TYR A 53 -9.57 -6.67 -0.96
C TYR A 53 -8.42 -5.88 -0.34
N TYR A 54 -8.49 -5.64 0.96
CA TYR A 54 -7.59 -4.78 1.71
C TYR A 54 -6.78 -5.63 2.68
N TYR A 55 -5.46 -5.56 2.60
CA TYR A 55 -4.55 -6.27 3.49
C TYR A 55 -3.83 -5.28 4.41
N ASN A 56 -3.99 -5.44 5.72
CA ASN A 56 -3.28 -4.63 6.72
C ASN A 56 -1.86 -5.17 6.91
N THR A 57 -0.85 -4.35 6.64
CA THR A 57 0.56 -4.73 6.79
C THR A 57 1.04 -4.85 8.23
N TYR A 58 0.35 -4.21 9.18
CA TYR A 58 0.72 -4.20 10.59
C TYR A 58 0.10 -5.37 11.36
N THR A 59 -1.19 -5.62 11.15
CA THR A 59 -1.90 -6.73 11.80
C THR A 59 -1.87 -8.02 10.98
N GLY A 60 -1.58 -7.94 9.68
CA GLY A 60 -1.65 -9.08 8.75
C GLY A 60 -3.08 -9.51 8.43
N GLN A 61 -4.09 -8.70 8.75
CA GLN A 61 -5.49 -9.01 8.49
C GLN A 61 -5.91 -8.66 7.07
N THR A 62 -6.77 -9.48 6.46
CA THR A 62 -7.45 -9.17 5.20
C THR A 62 -8.90 -8.81 5.45
N GLU A 63 -9.36 -7.75 4.80
CA GLU A 63 -10.74 -7.31 4.82
C GLU A 63 -11.24 -7.03 3.41
N TRP A 64 -12.52 -7.29 3.17
CA TRP A 64 -13.17 -6.96 1.88
C TRP A 64 -13.65 -5.51 1.85
N LEU A 65 -13.84 -4.90 3.03
CA LEU A 65 -14.32 -3.54 3.17
C LEU A 65 -13.15 -2.58 3.18
N ARG A 66 -13.33 -1.45 2.51
CA ARG A 66 -12.36 -0.36 2.56
C ARG A 66 -12.30 0.17 4.00
N PRO A 67 -11.13 0.17 4.63
CA PRO A 67 -10.98 0.69 5.98
C PRO A 67 -11.16 2.21 5.98
N GLU A 68 -11.95 2.72 6.93
CA GLU A 68 -12.17 4.15 7.10
C GLU A 68 -10.98 4.85 7.78
N VAL A 69 -10.11 4.07 8.42
CA VAL A 69 -8.97 4.53 9.20
C VAL A 69 -7.68 3.90 8.66
N GLY A 70 -6.68 4.74 8.40
CA GLY A 70 -5.39 4.34 7.86
C GLY A 70 -5.22 4.72 6.39
N THR A 71 -3.99 4.59 5.89
CA THR A 71 -3.68 4.91 4.50
C THR A 71 -3.93 3.68 3.63
N VAL A 72 -4.90 3.78 2.71
CA VAL A 72 -5.18 2.75 1.70
C VAL A 72 -4.29 2.99 0.49
N ILE A 73 -3.58 1.94 0.07
CA ILE A 73 -2.65 1.96 -1.05
C ILE A 73 -3.18 1.01 -2.12
N PRO A 74 -3.69 1.52 -3.25
CA PRO A 74 -4.17 0.72 -4.37
C PRO A 74 -3.00 0.08 -5.11
N LEU A 75 -2.51 -1.05 -4.62
CA LEU A 75 -1.40 -1.79 -5.25
C LEU A 75 -1.79 -2.28 -6.64
N HIS A 76 -3.06 -2.59 -6.88
CA HIS A 76 -3.54 -2.96 -8.21
C HIS A 76 -3.43 -1.79 -9.23
N ALA A 77 -3.33 -0.55 -8.74
CA ALA A 77 -3.25 0.65 -9.57
C ALA A 77 -1.82 1.16 -9.72
N LEU A 78 -0.86 0.55 -9.01
CA LEU A 78 0.56 0.85 -9.21
C LEU A 78 1.05 0.14 -10.47
N GLN A 79 1.61 0.90 -11.40
CA GLN A 79 2.02 0.43 -12.74
C GLN A 79 3.51 0.57 -12.97
#